data_AF-A0A2V9JK96-F1
#
_entry.id   AF-A0A2V9JK96-F1
#
_cell.length_a   1.000
_cell.length_b   1.000
_cell.length_c   1.000
_cell.angle_alpha   90.00
_cell.angle_beta   90.00
_cell.angle_gamma   90.00
#
_symmetry.space_group_name_H-M   'P 1'
#
loop_
_entity.id
_entity.type
_entity.pdbx_description
1 polymer ?
#
loop_
_entity_poly.entity_id
_entity_poly.type
_entity_poly.pdbx_seq_one_letter_code
_entity_poly.pdbx_strand_id
1 'polypeptide(L)'
;MRINNAPQTAGFIVDWEKGLVAAPQATLPRYEISFHVMHQRPSDYVVYYACDPATGRGYVYLPGKGEKFYESNTFLIFRGIEGNWLSATRSWTEIAKPLIERAKAEGQASQ
;
A
#
# COMPACT_ATOMS: atom_id res chain seq x y z
N MET A 1 -7.03 18.35 5.01
CA MET A 1 -6.09 18.25 6.15
C MET A 1 -4.78 18.90 5.73
N ARG A 2 -4.27 19.90 6.49
CA ARG A 2 -2.94 20.49 6.29
C ARG A 2 -2.08 20.05 7.46
N ILE A 3 -0.91 19.49 7.20
CA ILE A 3 0.13 19.28 8.22
C ILE A 3 1.27 20.22 7.83
N ASN A 4 1.75 21.06 8.75
CA ASN A 4 2.84 22.01 8.55
C ASN A 4 2.65 22.99 7.37
N ASN A 5 1.46 23.58 7.24
CA ASN A 5 1.11 24.66 6.29
C ASN A 5 1.26 24.38 4.77
N ALA A 6 1.79 23.24 4.34
CA ALA A 6 1.78 22.83 2.95
C ALA A 6 0.41 22.21 2.54
N PRO A 7 -0.08 22.45 1.32
CA PRO A 7 -1.12 21.60 0.73
C PRO A 7 -0.55 20.17 0.66
N GLN A 8 -1.15 19.22 1.37
CA GLN A 8 -0.69 17.82 1.32
C GLN A 8 -1.24 17.16 0.04
N THR A 9 -0.65 17.51 -1.11
CA THR A 9 -0.86 16.80 -2.39
C THR A 9 0.10 15.63 -2.56
N ALA A 10 1.26 15.67 -1.89
CA ALA A 10 2.24 14.59 -1.85
C ALA A 10 1.87 13.57 -0.76
N GLY A 11 1.28 12.45 -1.14
CA GLY A 11 1.08 11.31 -0.26
C GLY A 11 2.43 10.68 0.11
N PHE A 12 2.54 10.07 1.30
CA PHE A 12 3.76 9.34 1.66
C PHE A 12 3.83 7.96 1.01
N ILE A 13 2.71 7.24 0.95
CA ILE A 13 2.64 5.87 0.43
C ILE A 13 2.38 5.87 -1.07
N VAL A 14 1.36 6.61 -1.50
CA VAL A 14 0.92 6.71 -2.89
C VAL A 14 1.45 7.99 -3.53
N ASP A 15 2.02 7.85 -4.71
CA ASP A 15 2.37 8.94 -5.61
C ASP A 15 1.11 9.37 -6.39
N TRP A 16 0.36 10.29 -5.81
CA TRP A 16 -0.90 10.76 -6.38
C TRP A 16 -0.72 11.57 -7.67
N GLU A 17 0.47 12.11 -7.93
CA GLU A 17 0.76 12.86 -9.16
C GLU A 17 0.84 11.93 -10.38
N LYS A 18 1.38 10.71 -10.19
CA LYS A 18 1.36 9.67 -11.24
C LYS A 18 -0.01 9.01 -11.40
N GLY A 19 -0.83 9.00 -10.35
CA GLY A 19 -2.17 8.44 -10.37
C GLY A 19 -2.22 6.93 -10.61
N LEU A 20 -3.24 6.49 -11.35
CA LEU A 20 -3.46 5.08 -11.67
C LEU A 20 -2.39 4.53 -12.61
N VAL A 21 -1.96 3.30 -12.37
CA VAL A 21 -0.99 2.59 -13.21
C VAL A 21 -1.52 1.22 -13.59
N ALA A 22 -0.95 0.64 -14.65
CA ALA A 22 -1.23 -0.74 -15.01
C ALA A 22 -0.85 -1.70 -13.87
N ALA A 23 -1.57 -2.81 -13.77
CA ALA A 23 -1.25 -3.84 -12.79
C ALA A 23 0.20 -4.33 -12.97
N PRO A 24 0.95 -4.53 -11.87
CA PRO A 24 2.28 -5.12 -11.92
C PRO A 24 2.20 -6.56 -12.47
N GLN A 25 3.32 -7.05 -13.01
CA GLN A 25 3.44 -8.42 -13.50
C GLN A 25 2.98 -9.42 -12.43
N ALA A 26 2.18 -10.41 -12.82
CA ALA A 26 1.60 -11.39 -11.89
C ALA A 26 2.65 -12.24 -11.15
N THR A 27 3.87 -12.31 -11.67
CA THR A 27 5.02 -12.99 -11.06
C THR A 27 5.61 -12.22 -9.88
N LEU A 28 5.31 -10.92 -9.72
CA LEU A 28 5.78 -10.14 -8.59
C LEU A 28 5.04 -10.56 -7.31
N PRO A 29 5.77 -10.88 -6.22
CA PRO A 29 5.14 -11.15 -4.94
C PRO A 29 4.28 -9.97 -4.48
N ARG A 30 3.09 -10.30 -3.97
CA ARG A 30 2.15 -9.32 -3.38
C ARG A 30 2.17 -9.47 -1.87
N TYR A 31 2.28 -8.34 -1.18
CA TYR A 31 2.31 -8.26 0.27
C TYR A 31 1.03 -7.59 0.77
N GLU A 32 0.41 -8.16 1.79
CA GLU A 32 -0.68 -7.53 2.55
C GLU A 32 -0.02 -6.63 3.60
N ILE A 33 -0.30 -5.33 3.55
CA ILE A 33 0.24 -4.34 4.50
C ILE A 33 -0.92 -3.75 5.29
N SER A 34 -0.95 -4.04 6.59
CA SER A 34 -1.95 -3.55 7.53
C SER A 34 -1.45 -2.35 8.30
N PHE A 35 -2.19 -1.25 8.25
CA PHE A 35 -1.97 -0.07 9.08
C PHE A 35 -2.94 -0.13 10.26
N HIS A 36 -2.40 -0.33 11.46
CA HIS A 36 -3.20 -0.40 12.66
C HIS A 36 -3.60 0.99 13.15
N VAL A 37 -4.90 1.20 13.35
CA VAL A 37 -5.50 2.45 13.81
C VAL A 37 -6.05 2.25 15.21
N MET A 38 -5.47 2.96 16.17
CA MET A 38 -5.89 2.91 17.57
C MET A 38 -7.30 3.50 17.75
N HIS A 39 -8.08 2.89 18.65
CA HIS A 39 -9.40 3.38 19.09
C HIS A 39 -10.45 3.54 17.98
N GLN A 40 -10.29 2.84 16.85
CA GLN A 40 -11.24 2.81 15.74
C GLN A 40 -11.74 1.39 15.49
N ARG A 41 -12.95 1.25 14.96
CA ARG A 41 -13.46 -0.01 14.39
C ARG A 41 -13.97 0.28 12.97
N PRO A 42 -13.38 -0.37 11.94
CA PRO A 42 -12.32 -1.37 11.99
C PRO A 42 -10.97 -0.79 12.43
N SER A 43 -10.12 -1.64 13.01
CA SER A 43 -8.81 -1.25 13.56
C SER A 43 -7.67 -1.32 12.54
N ASP A 44 -7.93 -1.84 11.33
CA ASP A 44 -6.89 -2.08 10.33
C ASP A 44 -7.32 -1.53 8.99
N TYR A 45 -6.46 -0.70 8.41
CA TYR A 45 -6.55 -0.25 7.02
C TYR A 45 -5.53 -1.03 6.20
N VAL A 46 -5.97 -1.84 5.24
CA VAL A 46 -5.11 -2.82 4.56
C VAL A 46 -4.89 -2.44 3.10
N VAL A 47 -3.64 -2.40 2.66
CA VAL A 47 -3.31 -2.23 1.23
C VAL A 47 -2.51 -3.43 0.74
N TYR A 48 -2.62 -3.72 -0.55
CA TYR A 48 -1.71 -4.67 -1.19
C TYR A 48 -0.55 -3.92 -1.82
N TYR A 49 0.65 -4.46 -1.67
CA TYR A 49 1.88 -3.85 -2.19
C TYR A 49 2.67 -4.84 -3.04
N ALA A 50 3.21 -4.37 -4.15
CA ALA A 50 4.19 -5.08 -4.95
C ALA A 50 5.39 -4.17 -5.22
N CYS A 51 6.58 -4.74 -5.34
CA CYS A 51 7.78 -4.01 -5.72
C CYS A 51 8.53 -4.79 -6.78
N ASP A 52 8.88 -4.11 -7.87
CA ASP A 52 9.78 -4.65 -8.87
C ASP A 52 11.24 -4.43 -8.40
N PRO A 53 12.00 -5.51 -8.12
CA PRO A 53 13.37 -5.37 -7.66
C PRO A 53 14.33 -4.84 -8.75
N ALA A 54 14.02 -5.09 -10.03
CA ALA A 54 14.88 -4.67 -11.14
C ALA A 54 14.80 -3.16 -11.39
N THR A 55 13.59 -2.59 -11.31
CA THR A 55 13.38 -1.16 -11.53
C THR A 55 13.26 -0.34 -10.24
N GLY A 56 13.09 -1.00 -9.10
CA GLY A 56 12.82 -0.36 -7.82
C GLY A 56 11.46 0.32 -7.75
N ARG A 57 10.54 0.05 -8.69
CA ARG A 57 9.20 0.64 -8.71
C ARG A 57 8.28 -0.10 -7.74
N GLY A 58 7.61 0.65 -6.88
CA GLY A 58 6.56 0.16 -5.99
C GLY A 58 5.16 0.41 -6.55
N TYR A 59 4.24 -0.49 -6.22
CA TYR A 59 2.85 -0.46 -6.64
C TYR A 59 1.97 -0.70 -5.43
N VAL A 60 0.94 0.13 -5.26
CA VAL A 60 -0.03 0.02 -4.17
C VAL A 60 -1.39 -0.28 -4.78
N TYR A 61 -2.12 -1.21 -4.20
CA TYR A 61 -3.48 -1.54 -4.60
C TYR A 61 -4.40 -1.40 -3.40
N LEU A 62 -5.47 -0.64 -3.60
CA LEU A 62 -6.55 -0.53 -2.63
C LEU A 62 -7.61 -1.58 -2.99
N PRO A 63 -8.00 -2.46 -2.04
CA PRO A 63 -9.02 -3.47 -2.29
C PRO A 63 -10.28 -2.86 -2.91
N GLY A 64 -10.77 -3.49 -3.98
CA GLY A 64 -11.97 -3.11 -4.73
C GLY A 64 -13.24 -3.81 -4.22
N LYS A 65 -14.39 -3.38 -4.73
CA LYS A 65 -15.69 -3.89 -4.28
C LYS A 65 -15.78 -5.41 -4.42
N GLY A 66 -16.13 -6.09 -3.32
CA GLY A 66 -16.23 -7.55 -3.25
C GLY A 66 -14.92 -8.25 -2.84
N GLU A 67 -13.82 -7.52 -2.73
CA GLU A 67 -12.55 -8.05 -2.25
C GLU A 67 -12.41 -7.96 -0.73
N LYS A 68 -11.53 -8.80 -0.18
CA LYS A 68 -11.18 -8.80 1.25
C LYS A 68 -10.71 -7.39 1.65
N PHE A 69 -11.26 -6.90 2.76
CA PHE A 69 -11.01 -5.57 3.34
C PHE A 69 -11.62 -4.36 2.62
N TYR A 70 -12.34 -4.52 1.51
CA TYR A 70 -13.00 -3.38 0.86
C TYR A 70 -13.92 -2.62 1.82
N GLU A 71 -14.85 -3.31 2.48
CA GLU A 71 -15.82 -2.67 3.38
C GLU A 71 -15.11 -2.01 4.57
N SER A 72 -14.13 -2.69 5.18
CA SER A 72 -13.40 -2.14 6.32
C SER A 72 -12.55 -0.92 5.94
N ASN A 73 -11.86 -0.98 4.80
CA ASN A 73 -11.08 0.15 4.32
C ASN A 73 -11.95 1.34 3.96
N THR A 74 -13.02 1.12 3.19
CA THR A 74 -13.88 2.21 2.70
C THR A 74 -14.71 2.84 3.82
N PHE A 75 -14.98 2.11 4.91
CA PHE A 75 -15.51 2.68 6.14
C PHE A 75 -14.53 3.70 6.76
N LEU A 76 -13.24 3.40 6.77
CA LEU A 76 -12.22 4.32 7.32
C LEU A 76 -11.92 5.46 6.35
N ILE A 77 -11.60 5.12 5.10
CA ILE A 77 -11.21 6.06 4.04
C ILE A 77 -11.72 5.52 2.70
N PHE A 78 -12.74 6.17 2.16
CA PHE A 78 -13.19 5.96 0.79
C PHE A 78 -12.56 6.99 -0.17
N ARG A 79 -12.03 6.53 -1.31
CA ARG A 79 -11.35 7.40 -2.29
C ARG A 79 -11.98 7.39 -3.68
N GLY A 80 -12.88 6.45 -3.99
CA GLY A 80 -13.51 6.32 -5.30
C GLY A 80 -12.61 5.74 -6.39
N ILE A 81 -11.45 5.20 -6.00
CA ILE A 81 -10.44 4.63 -6.91
C ILE A 81 -10.04 3.20 -6.50
N GLU A 82 -10.71 2.65 -5.49
CA GLU A 82 -10.59 1.27 -5.04
C GLU A 82 -10.71 0.27 -6.19
N GLY A 83 -9.96 -0.83 -6.12
CA GLY A 83 -9.87 -1.82 -7.20
C GLY A 83 -8.84 -1.48 -8.29
N ASN A 84 -8.00 -0.46 -8.08
CA ASN A 84 -6.97 -0.06 -9.04
C ASN A 84 -5.58 -0.04 -8.42
N TRP A 85 -4.58 -0.23 -9.29
CA TRP A 85 -3.17 -0.08 -8.93
C TRP A 85 -2.74 1.39 -9.06
N LEU A 86 -1.92 1.81 -8.11
CA LEU A 86 -1.36 3.14 -7.98
C LEU A 86 0.17 3.05 -7.92
N SER A 87 0.85 4.07 -8.42
CA SER A 87 2.29 4.18 -8.16
C SER A 87 2.53 4.43 -6.67
N ALA A 88 3.47 3.67 -6.09
CA ALA A 88 4.01 4.03 -4.79
C ALA A 88 4.98 5.23 -4.93
N THR A 89 5.19 5.97 -3.84
CA THR A 89 6.32 6.90 -3.77
C THR A 89 7.63 6.12 -3.63
N ARG A 90 8.72 6.77 -4.04
CA ARG A 90 10.08 6.24 -3.81
C ARG A 90 10.36 6.06 -2.32
N SER A 91 9.99 7.03 -1.49
CA SER A 91 10.21 7.00 -0.04
C SER A 91 9.52 5.82 0.63
N TRP A 92 8.30 5.48 0.19
CA TRP A 92 7.62 4.28 0.67
C TRP A 92 8.37 3.01 0.28
N THR A 93 8.81 2.90 -0.97
CA THR A 93 9.56 1.73 -1.43
C THR A 93 10.87 1.53 -0.66
N GLU A 94 11.56 2.61 -0.31
CA GLU A 94 12.79 2.57 0.50
C GLU A 94 12.56 2.01 1.91
N ILE A 95 11.36 2.21 2.48
CA ILE A 95 10.98 1.67 3.80
C ILE A 95 10.41 0.26 3.70
N ALA A 96 9.57 -0.01 2.69
CA ALA A 96 8.92 -1.31 2.53
C ALA A 96 9.92 -2.41 2.21
N LYS A 97 10.95 -2.14 1.41
CA LYS A 97 11.98 -3.12 1.01
C LYS A 97 12.63 -3.84 2.20
N PRO A 98 13.28 -3.15 3.17
CA PRO A 98 13.92 -3.85 4.28
C PRO A 98 12.93 -4.60 5.18
N LEU A 99 11.69 -4.11 5.32
CA LEU A 99 10.65 -4.80 6.10
C LEU A 99 10.23 -6.12 5.44
N ILE A 100 10.08 -6.11 4.11
CA ILE A 100 9.78 -7.31 3.32
C ILE A 100 10.92 -8.34 3.42
N GLU A 101 12.16 -7.90 3.25
CA GLU A 101 13.31 -8.81 3.34
C GLU A 101 13.45 -9.41 4.73
N ARG A 102 13.20 -8.63 5.79
CA ARG A 102 13.13 -9.13 7.16
C ARG A 102 12.01 -10.15 7.34
N ALA A 103 10.81 -9.86 6.88
CA ALA A 103 9.66 -10.77 7.00
C ALA A 103 9.90 -12.10 6.27
N LYS A 104 10.56 -12.07 5.10
CA LYS A 104 10.98 -13.29 4.40
C LYS A 104 11.97 -14.10 5.21
N ALA A 105 12.99 -13.46 5.79
CA ALA A 105 14.00 -14.14 6.59
C ALA A 105 13.40 -14.78 7.85
N GLU A 106 12.50 -14.09 8.55
CA GLU A 106 11.79 -14.62 9.74
C GLU A 106 10.87 -15.79 9.38
N GLY A 107 10.18 -15.73 8.23
CA GLY A 107 9.35 -16.82 7.73
C GLY A 107 10.15 -18.05 7.30
N GLN A 108 11.37 -17.87 6.81
CA GLN A 108 12.29 -18.97 6.44
C GLN A 108 12.97 -19.60 7.67
N ALA A 109 13.22 -18.83 8.73
CA ALA A 109 13.80 -19.34 9.98
C ALA A 109 12.81 -20.15 10.84
N SER A 110 11.52 -20.08 10.51
CA SER A 110 10.43 -20.78 11.22
C SER A 110 9.99 -22.08 10.50
N GLN A 111 10.72 -22.49 9.45
CA GLN A 111 10.53 -23.73 8.68
C GLN A 111 11.70 -24.69 8.89
#